data_AF-A0A6N7C6F7-F1
#
_entry.id   AF-A0A6N7C6F7-F1
#
_cell.length_a   1.000
_cell.length_b   1.000
_cell.length_c   1.000
_cell.angle_alpha   90.00
_cell.angle_beta   90.00
_cell.angle_gamma   90.00
#
_symmetry.space_group_name_H-M   'P 1'
#
loop_
_entity.id
_entity.type
_entity.pdbx_description
1 polymer ?
#
loop_
_entity_poly.entity_id
_entity_poly.type
_entity_poly.pdbx_seq_one_letter_code
_entity_poly.pdbx_strand_id
1 'polypeptide(L)'
;MGVCRSRAGGRGAGSSAGDVARVGWVSGSERVVMFDIDGGLADLSAFTHLLSGESEGGRRQAWQRFFDHVGRAAVIEPGRDLVEAAAGLGLVVVYSTTRPVSCAEQTRSWLGDNGFPSGRALLCRSRGDVRPAVEVKVGHCRAVGSWLSGFVDDEPDTVEALRSGGVRAHAFDELSGLRVGELKAVLAAAGGPGAWTGNGTSRRERQRGTPHHRQGRVAQGSP
;
A
#
# COMPACT_ATOMS: atom_id res chain seq x y z
N MET A 1 -57.95 -11.81 -2.75
CA MET A 1 -58.03 -12.72 -1.58
C MET A 1 -57.12 -13.93 -1.84
N GLY A 2 -56.42 -14.42 -0.81
CA GLY A 2 -55.55 -15.64 -0.81
C GLY A 2 -54.09 -15.35 -1.21
N VAL A 3 -53.08 -15.07 -0.38
CA VAL A 3 -52.50 -15.59 0.91
C VAL A 3 -51.67 -16.90 0.79
N CYS A 4 -50.43 -16.83 1.33
CA CYS A 4 -49.53 -17.88 1.87
C CYS A 4 -48.68 -18.70 0.85
N ARG A 5 -47.43 -19.12 1.09
CA ARG A 5 -46.49 -19.04 2.25
C ARG A 5 -45.07 -19.42 1.80
N SER A 6 -44.11 -19.04 2.64
CA SER A 6 -42.65 -19.23 2.64
C SER A 6 -42.12 -20.66 2.47
N ARG A 7 -40.84 -20.80 2.05
CA ARG A 7 -39.78 -21.49 2.83
C ARG A 7 -38.36 -21.23 2.31
N ALA A 8 -37.46 -21.21 3.29
CA ALA A 8 -36.03 -20.90 3.23
C ALA A 8 -35.13 -22.12 2.96
N GLY A 9 -33.84 -21.84 2.73
CA GLY A 9 -32.71 -22.78 2.75
C GLY A 9 -31.91 -22.66 1.45
N GLY A 10 -30.77 -21.98 1.38
CA GLY A 10 -29.66 -21.95 2.32
C GLY A 10 -28.64 -23.03 1.93
N ARG A 11 -27.56 -22.64 1.25
CA ARG A 11 -26.26 -23.30 1.30
C ARG A 11 -25.19 -22.37 0.74
N GLY A 12 -24.40 -21.82 1.65
CA GLY A 12 -23.18 -21.10 1.35
C GLY A 12 -22.04 -22.06 1.03
N ALA A 13 -21.18 -21.61 0.13
CA ALA A 13 -19.78 -21.98 -0.02
C ALA A 13 -19.13 -20.65 -0.45
N GLY A 14 -18.38 -19.95 0.41
CA GLY A 14 -17.07 -20.34 0.89
C GLY A 14 -16.06 -19.38 0.29
N SER A 15 -16.13 -18.08 0.65
CA SER A 15 -15.11 -17.10 0.28
C SER A 15 -14.06 -17.02 1.36
N SER A 16 -12.93 -17.69 1.12
CA SER A 16 -11.69 -17.49 1.88
C SER A 16 -10.54 -17.24 0.90
N ALA A 17 -10.34 -15.98 0.55
CA ALA A 17 -9.07 -15.39 0.13
C ALA A 17 -9.29 -13.86 0.13
N GLY A 18 -8.38 -13.11 0.76
CA GLY A 18 -8.54 -11.69 1.05
C GLY A 18 -8.98 -10.87 -0.16
N ASP A 19 -10.10 -10.17 0.00
CA ASP A 19 -10.63 -9.23 -0.98
C ASP A 19 -9.70 -8.02 -1.06
N VAL A 20 -8.74 -8.09 -1.99
CA VAL A 20 -8.05 -6.91 -2.48
C VAL A 20 -9.10 -6.10 -3.24
N ALA A 21 -9.39 -4.89 -2.76
CA ALA A 21 -10.35 -3.99 -3.39
C ALA A 21 -10.02 -3.87 -4.89
N ARG A 22 -10.89 -4.38 -5.75
CA ARG A 22 -10.73 -4.23 -7.19
C ARG A 22 -11.05 -2.78 -7.53
N VAL A 23 -10.08 -2.09 -8.12
CA VAL A 23 -10.35 -0.81 -8.78
C VAL A 23 -11.40 -1.10 -9.86
N GLY A 24 -12.52 -0.37 -9.83
CA GLY A 24 -13.64 -0.58 -10.77
C GLY A 24 -13.20 -0.48 -12.24
N TRP A 25 -14.07 -0.87 -13.17
CA TRP A 25 -13.76 -0.85 -14.61
C TRP A 25 -13.17 0.49 -15.07
N VAL A 26 -12.04 0.41 -15.77
CA VAL A 26 -11.27 1.53 -16.29
C VAL A 26 -11.35 1.44 -17.82
N SER A 27 -11.63 2.54 -18.53
CA SER A 27 -11.66 2.53 -19.99
C SER A 27 -10.25 2.22 -20.55
N GLY A 28 -10.14 1.65 -21.75
CA GLY A 28 -8.84 1.30 -22.35
C GLY A 28 -7.88 2.49 -22.57
N SER A 29 -8.38 3.72 -22.50
CA SER A 29 -7.61 4.97 -22.60
C SER A 29 -7.30 5.63 -21.26
N GLU A 30 -7.94 5.21 -20.16
CA GLU A 30 -7.73 5.81 -18.84
C GLU A 30 -6.37 5.42 -18.27
N ARG A 31 -5.70 6.40 -17.67
CA ARG A 31 -4.39 6.25 -17.04
C ARG A 31 -4.52 6.50 -15.54
N VAL A 32 -4.07 5.53 -14.75
CA VAL A 32 -4.14 5.57 -13.29
C VAL A 32 -2.80 6.00 -12.73
N VAL A 33 -2.81 7.04 -11.90
CA VAL A 33 -1.66 7.41 -11.07
C VAL A 33 -2.01 7.10 -9.62
N MET A 34 -1.11 6.37 -8.98
CA MET A 34 -1.23 6.03 -7.58
C MET A 34 -0.37 6.95 -6.73
N PHE A 35 -0.90 7.44 -5.61
CA PHE A 35 -0.16 8.27 -4.66
C PHE A 35 -0.12 7.59 -3.30
N ASP A 36 1.06 7.43 -2.73
CA ASP A 36 1.19 7.09 -1.32
C ASP A 36 0.73 8.26 -0.45
N ILE A 37 0.07 7.96 0.68
CA ILE A 37 -0.50 8.99 1.55
C ILE A 37 0.51 9.45 2.61
N ASP A 38 1.13 8.52 3.34
CA ASP A 38 1.92 8.82 4.52
C ASP A 38 3.29 9.37 4.11
N GLY A 39 3.70 10.55 4.59
CA GLY A 39 4.98 11.18 4.22
C GLY A 39 4.95 11.94 2.89
N GLY A 40 4.07 11.57 1.96
CA GLY A 40 3.85 12.29 0.70
C GLY A 40 2.70 13.31 0.72
N LEU A 41 1.56 12.96 1.32
CA LEU A 41 0.36 13.80 1.39
C LEU A 41 0.01 14.19 2.83
N ALA A 42 0.27 13.27 3.76
CA ALA A 42 -0.09 13.36 5.17
C ALA A 42 1.17 13.26 6.04
N ASP A 43 1.43 14.29 6.82
CA ASP A 43 2.50 14.29 7.82
C ASP A 43 1.97 13.83 9.19
N LEU A 44 2.52 12.72 9.67
CA LEU A 44 2.24 12.13 10.98
C LEU A 44 3.43 12.24 11.95
N SER A 45 4.47 13.01 11.60
CA SER A 45 5.70 13.18 12.37
C SER A 45 5.43 13.56 13.83
N ALA A 46 4.45 14.45 14.06
CA ALA A 46 4.01 14.87 15.39
C ALA A 46 3.56 13.72 16.30
N PHE A 47 3.11 12.59 15.73
CA PHE A 47 2.59 11.43 16.46
C PHE A 47 3.58 10.27 16.57
N THR A 48 4.74 10.34 15.92
CA THR A 48 5.76 9.26 15.90
C THR A 48 6.27 8.89 17.30
N HIS A 49 6.25 9.84 18.24
CA HIS A 49 6.59 9.60 19.64
C HIS A 49 5.74 8.50 20.30
N LEU A 50 4.51 8.27 19.82
CA LEU A 50 3.61 7.22 20.31
C LEU A 50 4.14 5.80 20.03
N LEU A 51 5.10 5.65 19.11
CA LEU A 51 5.72 4.39 18.73
C LEU A 51 6.99 4.08 19.55
N SER A 52 7.44 5.03 20.38
CA SER A 52 8.67 4.91 21.18
C SER A 52 8.40 4.30 22.56
N GLY A 53 9.36 3.55 23.10
CA GLY A 53 9.38 3.20 24.53
C GLY A 53 8.54 1.99 25.00
N GLU A 54 7.96 1.20 24.10
CA GLU A 54 7.09 0.08 24.47
C GLU A 54 7.80 -1.29 24.36
N SER A 55 7.62 -2.15 25.37
CA SER A 55 8.04 -3.56 25.33
C SER A 55 7.33 -4.31 24.19
N GLU A 56 7.83 -5.47 23.75
CA GLU A 56 7.22 -6.21 22.61
C GLU A 56 5.70 -6.43 22.75
N GLY A 57 5.19 -6.65 23.97
CA GLY A 57 3.75 -6.76 24.26
C GLY A 57 2.96 -5.46 24.10
N GLY A 58 3.58 -4.30 24.32
CA GLY A 58 2.96 -2.97 24.20
C GLY A 58 2.96 -2.41 22.77
N ARG A 59 3.81 -2.94 21.88
CA ARG A 59 3.98 -2.44 20.51
C ARG A 59 2.69 -2.42 19.70
N ARG A 60 1.81 -3.41 19.85
CA ARG A 60 0.49 -3.42 19.19
C ARG A 60 -0.38 -2.24 19.62
N GLN A 61 -0.40 -1.94 20.92
CA GLN A 61 -1.19 -0.84 21.46
C GLN A 61 -0.60 0.52 21.08
N ALA A 62 0.73 0.62 21.02
CA ALA A 62 1.44 1.78 20.48
C ALA A 62 1.02 2.11 19.04
N TRP A 63 0.99 1.10 18.17
CA TRP A 63 0.52 1.24 16.80
C TRP A 63 -0.95 1.63 16.73
N GLN A 64 -1.82 1.03 17.56
CA GLN A 64 -3.23 1.43 17.60
C GLN A 64 -3.37 2.91 17.95
N ARG A 65 -2.69 3.37 19.01
CA ARG A 65 -2.70 4.78 19.43
C ARG A 65 -2.19 5.71 18.33
N PHE A 66 -1.13 5.31 17.61
CA PHE A 66 -0.64 6.06 16.46
C PHE A 66 -1.71 6.16 15.36
N PHE A 67 -2.35 5.05 15.02
CA PHE A 67 -3.37 5.02 13.97
C PHE A 67 -4.64 5.79 14.31
N ASP A 68 -4.98 5.93 15.59
CA ASP A 68 -6.12 6.77 16.00
C ASP A 68 -5.93 8.26 15.61
N HIS A 69 -4.70 8.67 15.33
CA HIS A 69 -4.34 10.04 14.95
C HIS A 69 -4.27 10.28 13.44
N VAL A 70 -4.55 9.28 12.58
CA VAL A 70 -4.42 9.47 11.12
C VAL A 70 -5.35 10.56 10.56
N GLY A 71 -6.52 10.77 11.19
CA GLY A 71 -7.43 11.86 10.84
C GLY A 71 -6.96 13.25 11.30
N ARG A 72 -5.83 13.34 12.00
CA ARG A 72 -5.21 14.58 12.49
C ARG A 72 -3.87 14.88 11.82
N ALA A 73 -3.51 14.12 10.79
CA ALA A 73 -2.28 14.37 10.04
C ALA A 73 -2.29 15.79 9.46
N ALA A 74 -1.14 16.46 9.46
CA ALA A 74 -0.99 17.72 8.74
C ALA A 74 -0.93 17.45 7.23
N VAL A 75 -1.42 18.39 6.42
CA VAL A 75 -1.34 18.29 4.97
C VAL A 75 0.07 18.68 4.51
N ILE A 76 0.63 17.87 3.61
CA ILE A 76 1.84 18.23 2.86
C ILE A 76 1.38 18.92 1.58
N GLU A 77 1.35 20.26 1.61
CA GLU A 77 0.77 21.10 0.57
C GLU A 77 1.32 20.81 -0.85
N PRO A 78 2.64 20.68 -1.08
CA PRO A 78 3.16 20.30 -2.40
C PRO A 78 2.62 18.96 -2.92
N GLY A 79 2.38 18.00 -2.01
CA GLY A 79 1.77 16.72 -2.35
C GLY A 79 0.30 16.87 -2.75
N ARG A 80 -0.47 17.72 -2.06
CA ARG A 80 -1.86 18.02 -2.44
C ARG A 80 -1.92 18.68 -3.83
N ASP A 81 -1.10 19.70 -4.05
CA ASP A 81 -1.03 20.41 -5.33
C ASP A 81 -0.71 19.46 -6.49
N LEU A 82 0.18 18.50 -6.28
CA LEU A 82 0.52 17.47 -7.26
C LEU A 82 -0.67 16.56 -7.60
N VAL A 83 -1.43 16.13 -6.59
CA VAL A 83 -2.62 15.29 -6.79
C VAL A 83 -3.71 16.07 -7.54
N GLU A 84 -3.93 17.34 -7.17
CA GLU A 84 -4.86 18.24 -7.86
C GLU A 84 -4.46 18.44 -9.33
N ALA A 85 -3.17 18.69 -9.59
CA ALA A 85 -2.66 18.83 -10.95
C ALA A 85 -2.84 17.54 -11.77
N ALA A 86 -2.55 16.37 -11.19
CA ALA A 86 -2.76 15.09 -11.85
C ALA A 86 -4.25 14.85 -12.20
N ALA A 87 -5.16 15.16 -11.27
CA ALA A 87 -6.59 15.09 -11.51
C ALA A 87 -7.05 16.07 -12.60
N GLY A 88 -6.55 17.31 -12.58
CA GLY A 88 -6.82 18.34 -13.59
C GLY A 88 -6.32 17.98 -14.99
N LEU A 89 -5.31 17.11 -15.09
CA LEU A 89 -4.83 16.52 -16.34
C LEU A 89 -5.70 15.39 -16.88
N GLY A 90 -6.77 15.01 -16.16
CA GLY A 90 -7.66 13.89 -16.52
C GLY A 90 -7.11 12.51 -16.16
N LEU A 91 -6.09 12.44 -15.29
CA LEU A 91 -5.58 11.17 -14.79
C LEU A 91 -6.49 10.64 -13.68
N VAL A 92 -6.68 9.33 -13.66
CA VAL A 92 -7.46 8.66 -12.63
C VAL A 92 -6.59 8.53 -11.38
N VAL A 93 -6.94 9.28 -10.33
CA VAL A 93 -6.24 9.23 -9.04
C VAL A 93 -6.66 7.99 -8.25
N VAL A 94 -5.69 7.23 -7.76
CA VAL A 94 -5.86 6.18 -6.75
C VAL A 94 -4.94 6.47 -5.57
N TYR A 95 -5.43 6.31 -4.36
CA TYR A 95 -4.60 6.45 -3.16
C TYR A 95 -4.12 5.09 -2.67
N SER A 96 -2.87 5.04 -2.22
CA SER A 96 -2.24 3.90 -1.56
C SER A 96 -1.79 4.30 -0.16
N THR A 97 -1.94 3.38 0.79
CA THR A 97 -1.34 3.54 2.12
C THR A 97 -1.09 2.17 2.72
N THR A 98 -0.06 2.08 3.56
CA THR A 98 0.21 0.86 4.34
C THR A 98 -0.43 0.88 5.72
N ARG A 99 -1.25 1.90 6.03
CA ARG A 99 -2.20 1.90 7.14
C ARG A 99 -3.11 0.66 7.07
N PRO A 100 -3.44 0.02 8.21
CA PRO A 100 -4.42 -1.06 8.23
C PRO A 100 -5.77 -0.63 7.65
N VAL A 101 -6.49 -1.55 7.02
CA VAL A 101 -7.83 -1.30 6.45
C VAL A 101 -8.84 -0.73 7.46
N SER A 102 -8.65 -0.93 8.76
CA SER A 102 -9.46 -0.28 9.80
C SER A 102 -9.36 1.25 9.80
N CYS A 103 -8.30 1.82 9.23
CA CYS A 103 -8.11 3.27 9.09
C CYS A 103 -8.79 3.84 7.83
N ALA A 104 -9.42 3.02 6.99
CA ALA A 104 -9.87 3.44 5.66
C ALA A 104 -10.91 4.56 5.71
N GLU A 105 -11.91 4.46 6.60
CA GLU A 105 -12.95 5.48 6.74
C GLU A 105 -12.36 6.82 7.20
N GLN A 106 -11.56 6.80 8.27
CA GLN A 106 -10.90 8.00 8.79
C GLN A 106 -9.96 8.62 7.75
N THR A 107 -9.25 7.80 6.97
CA THR A 107 -8.39 8.28 5.89
C THR A 107 -9.19 8.92 4.76
N ARG A 108 -10.35 8.37 4.39
CA ARG A 108 -11.25 8.98 3.39
C ARG A 108 -11.83 10.31 3.88
N SER A 109 -12.24 10.39 5.14
CA SER A 109 -12.71 11.65 5.74
C SER A 109 -11.60 12.68 5.67
N TRP A 110 -10.39 12.34 6.14
CA TRP A 110 -9.25 13.25 6.12
C TRP A 110 -8.92 13.74 4.70
N LEU A 111 -8.94 12.87 3.69
CA LEU A 111 -8.75 13.29 2.29
C LEU A 111 -9.84 14.30 1.86
N GLY A 112 -11.11 14.01 2.13
CA GLY A 112 -12.22 14.89 1.77
C GLY A 112 -12.20 16.23 2.51
N ASP A 113 -11.98 16.20 3.83
CA ASP A 113 -11.95 17.38 4.70
C ASP A 113 -10.80 18.34 4.34
N ASN A 114 -9.71 17.81 3.76
CA ASN A 114 -8.55 18.59 3.30
C ASN A 114 -8.56 18.89 1.79
N GLY A 115 -9.69 18.70 1.11
CA GLY A 115 -9.89 19.14 -0.27
C GLY A 115 -9.22 18.28 -1.35
N PHE A 116 -8.75 17.08 -1.01
CA PHE A 116 -8.18 16.19 -2.02
C PHE A 116 -9.25 15.74 -3.03
N PRO A 117 -8.89 15.55 -4.32
CA PRO A 117 -9.79 14.95 -5.30
C PRO A 117 -10.38 13.61 -4.82
N SER A 118 -11.63 13.35 -5.19
CA SER A 118 -12.27 12.05 -4.93
C SER A 118 -11.59 10.95 -5.75
N GLY A 119 -10.56 10.33 -5.18
CA GLY A 119 -9.83 9.23 -5.82
C GLY A 119 -10.75 8.03 -6.11
N ARG A 120 -10.48 7.31 -7.21
CA ARG A 120 -11.29 6.16 -7.64
C ARG A 120 -11.23 5.00 -6.64
N ALA A 121 -10.11 4.86 -5.93
CA ALA A 121 -9.93 3.87 -4.90
C ALA A 121 -8.97 4.37 -3.82
N LEU A 122 -9.09 3.78 -2.64
CA LEU A 122 -8.11 3.85 -1.55
C LEU A 122 -7.70 2.41 -1.25
N LEU A 123 -6.44 2.09 -1.47
CA LEU A 123 -5.86 0.78 -1.19
C LEU A 123 -5.11 0.84 0.14
N CYS A 124 -5.57 0.04 1.10
CA CYS A 124 -4.98 -0.07 2.43
C CYS A 124 -4.35 -1.45 2.63
N ARG A 125 -3.47 -1.55 3.63
CA ARG A 125 -2.95 -2.84 4.10
C ARG A 125 -4.10 -3.72 4.60
N SER A 126 -4.18 -4.94 4.05
CA SER A 126 -5.19 -5.93 4.45
C SER A 126 -5.04 -6.37 5.90
N ARG A 127 -6.15 -6.79 6.53
CA ARG A 127 -6.13 -7.27 7.91
C ARG A 127 -5.21 -8.49 8.06
N GLY A 128 -4.27 -8.42 9.00
CA GLY A 128 -3.33 -9.51 9.28
C GLY A 128 -2.15 -9.59 8.31
N ASP A 129 -2.05 -8.68 7.34
CA ASP A 129 -0.90 -8.61 6.45
C ASP A 129 0.31 -8.00 7.17
N VAL A 130 1.33 -8.82 7.41
CA VAL A 130 2.57 -8.45 8.13
C VAL A 130 3.74 -8.24 7.18
N ARG A 131 3.53 -8.25 5.87
CA ARG A 131 4.61 -8.04 4.88
C ARG A 131 5.20 -6.64 4.99
N PRO A 132 6.47 -6.44 4.59
CA PRO A 132 7.06 -5.11 4.44
C PRO A 132 6.18 -4.14 3.64
N ALA A 133 6.28 -2.84 3.93
CA ALA A 133 5.49 -1.79 3.29
C ALA A 133 5.57 -1.85 1.76
N VAL A 134 6.80 -1.98 1.23
CA VAL A 134 7.07 -2.13 -0.20
C VAL A 134 6.34 -3.33 -0.84
N GLU A 135 6.26 -4.48 -0.16
CA GLU A 135 5.55 -5.65 -0.69
C GLU A 135 4.02 -5.44 -0.75
N VAL A 136 3.48 -4.67 0.20
CA VAL A 136 2.07 -4.25 0.19
C VAL A 136 1.80 -3.30 -0.97
N LYS A 137 2.64 -2.27 -1.15
CA LYS A 137 2.55 -1.30 -2.24
C LYS A 137 2.70 -1.98 -3.62
N VAL A 138 3.62 -2.94 -3.74
CA VAL A 138 3.71 -3.81 -4.93
C VAL A 138 2.39 -4.56 -5.17
N GLY A 139 1.75 -5.07 -4.12
CA GLY A 139 0.40 -5.65 -4.20
C GLY A 139 -0.66 -4.68 -4.74
N HIS A 140 -0.61 -3.41 -4.31
CA HIS A 140 -1.50 -2.36 -4.82
C HIS A 140 -1.28 -2.09 -6.31
N CYS A 141 -0.02 -2.00 -6.76
CA CYS A 141 0.30 -1.85 -8.19
C CYS A 141 -0.29 -2.99 -9.03
N ARG A 142 -0.21 -4.23 -8.53
CA ARG A 142 -0.77 -5.42 -9.21
C ARG A 142 -2.29 -5.38 -9.30
N ALA A 143 -2.95 -4.85 -8.28
CA ALA A 143 -4.41 -4.72 -8.27
C ALA A 143 -4.91 -3.71 -9.32
N VAL A 144 -4.10 -2.69 -9.64
CA VAL A 144 -4.37 -1.77 -10.76
C VAL A 144 -3.92 -2.35 -12.10
N GLY A 145 -2.82 -3.11 -12.14
CA GLY A 145 -2.37 -3.78 -13.35
C GLY A 145 -2.00 -2.80 -14.48
N SER A 146 -2.38 -3.13 -15.72
CA SER A 146 -1.94 -2.40 -16.92
C SER A 146 -2.45 -0.96 -17.03
N TRP A 147 -3.42 -0.55 -16.21
CA TRP A 147 -3.89 0.84 -16.18
C TRP A 147 -2.94 1.77 -15.41
N LEU A 148 -2.04 1.21 -14.59
CA LEU A 148 -1.09 2.00 -13.80
C LEU A 148 -0.06 2.66 -14.72
N SER A 149 -0.10 3.99 -14.81
CA SER A 149 0.86 4.78 -15.57
C SER A 149 1.96 5.39 -14.70
N GLY A 150 1.74 5.49 -13.40
CA GLY A 150 2.72 5.97 -12.44
C GLY A 150 2.35 5.66 -10.98
N PHE A 151 3.36 5.54 -10.14
CA PHE A 151 3.23 5.48 -8.69
C PHE A 151 4.09 6.60 -8.07
N VAL A 152 3.57 7.36 -7.13
CA VAL A 152 4.29 8.45 -6.44
C VAL A 152 4.41 8.11 -4.95
N ASP A 153 5.62 8.14 -4.42
CA ASP A 153 5.96 7.75 -3.05
C ASP A 153 7.03 8.68 -2.48
N ASP A 154 7.07 8.92 -1.18
CA ASP A 154 8.11 9.76 -0.55
C ASP A 154 9.35 8.94 -0.14
N GLU A 155 9.20 7.62 0.06
CA GLU A 155 10.27 6.76 0.55
C GLU A 155 11.20 6.29 -0.60
N PRO A 156 12.48 6.73 -0.65
CA PRO A 156 13.36 6.44 -1.78
C PRO A 156 13.56 4.95 -2.04
N ASP A 157 13.69 4.13 -0.98
CA ASP A 157 13.84 2.69 -1.08
C ASP A 157 12.60 2.02 -1.71
N THR A 158 11.40 2.54 -1.38
CA THR A 158 10.15 2.06 -2.01
C THR A 158 10.10 2.46 -3.49
N VAL A 159 10.47 3.70 -3.82
CA VAL A 159 10.54 4.16 -5.23
C VAL A 159 11.50 3.29 -6.05
N GLU A 160 12.70 3.02 -5.53
CA GLU A 160 13.71 2.20 -6.20
C GLU A 160 13.25 0.75 -6.37
N ALA A 161 12.66 0.16 -5.32
CA ALA A 161 12.14 -1.20 -5.39
C ALA A 161 11.00 -1.35 -6.40
N LEU A 162 10.09 -0.36 -6.47
CA LEU A 162 9.02 -0.33 -7.47
C LEU A 162 9.58 -0.17 -8.89
N ARG A 163 10.56 0.72 -9.09
CA ARG A 163 11.30 0.87 -10.37
C ARG A 163 11.94 -0.44 -10.80
N SER A 164 12.64 -1.10 -9.89
CA SER A 164 13.27 -2.40 -10.12
C SER A 164 12.26 -3.50 -10.46
N GLY A 165 11.02 -3.38 -9.97
CA GLY A 165 9.89 -4.24 -10.29
C GLY A 165 9.16 -3.91 -11.60
N GLY A 166 9.65 -2.94 -12.38
CA GLY A 166 9.06 -2.52 -13.65
C GLY A 166 7.91 -1.52 -13.52
N VAL A 167 7.64 -1.00 -12.31
CA VAL A 167 6.67 0.06 -12.09
C VAL A 167 7.34 1.40 -12.37
N ARG A 168 6.66 2.28 -13.12
CA ARG A 168 7.10 3.68 -13.24
C ARG A 168 6.81 4.41 -11.92
N ALA A 169 7.75 4.36 -10.98
CA ALA A 169 7.64 5.06 -9.71
C ALA A 169 8.43 6.38 -9.71
N HIS A 170 7.96 7.35 -8.93
CA HIS A 170 8.51 8.69 -8.80
C HIS A 170 8.52 9.11 -7.34
N ALA A 171 9.53 9.89 -6.97
CA ALA A 171 9.50 10.60 -5.70
C ALA A 171 8.61 11.85 -5.81
N PHE A 172 8.02 12.30 -4.71
CA PHE A 172 7.19 13.52 -4.71
C PHE A 172 7.98 14.78 -5.13
N ASP A 173 9.22 14.89 -4.68
CA ASP A 173 10.12 16.01 -4.97
C ASP A 173 10.55 16.06 -6.44
N GLU A 174 10.70 14.91 -7.11
CA GLU A 174 10.95 14.80 -8.55
C GLU A 174 9.83 15.47 -9.39
N LEU A 175 8.59 15.44 -8.89
CA LEU A 175 7.41 15.90 -9.63
C LEU A 175 6.94 17.31 -9.23
N SER A 176 7.15 17.72 -7.99
CA SER A 176 6.60 18.97 -7.42
C SER A 176 7.11 20.25 -8.12
N GLY A 177 8.25 20.18 -8.80
CA GLY A 177 8.82 21.32 -9.55
C GLY A 177 8.47 21.39 -11.03
N LEU A 178 7.72 20.41 -11.56
CA LEU A 178 7.45 20.31 -12.99
C LEU A 178 6.34 21.24 -13.46
N ARG A 179 6.47 21.77 -14.68
CA ARG A 179 5.33 22.46 -15.33
C ARG A 179 4.28 21.42 -15.72
N VAL A 180 3.03 21.86 -15.83
CA VAL A 180 1.87 21.00 -16.16
C VAL A 180 2.12 20.11 -17.39
N GLY A 181 2.74 20.64 -18.44
CA GLY A 181 3.06 19.87 -19.65
C GLY A 181 4.11 18.77 -19.42
N GLU A 182 5.12 19.03 -18.59
CA GLU A 182 6.16 18.08 -18.21
C GLU A 182 5.58 17.00 -17.29
N LEU A 183 4.79 17.41 -16.30
CA LEU A 183 4.08 16.51 -15.40
C LEU A 183 3.19 15.54 -16.20
N LYS A 184 2.43 16.06 -17.18
CA LYS A 184 1.62 15.23 -18.08
C LYS A 184 2.49 14.26 -18.88
N ALA A 185 3.62 14.71 -19.42
CA ALA A 185 4.51 13.83 -20.18
C ALA A 185 5.03 12.68 -19.31
N VAL A 186 5.40 12.96 -18.06
CA VAL A 186 5.92 11.94 -17.12
C VAL A 186 4.82 10.97 -16.69
N LEU A 187 3.67 11.47 -16.23
CA LEU A 187 2.61 10.66 -15.62
C LEU A 187 1.67 10.00 -16.65
N ALA A 188 1.48 10.61 -17.82
CA ALA A 188 0.60 10.11 -18.87
C ALA A 188 1.34 9.38 -20.00
N ALA A 189 2.68 9.37 -20.01
CA ALA A 189 3.44 8.61 -21.00
C ALA A 189 2.92 7.17 -21.06
N ALA A 190 2.69 6.65 -22.25
CA ALA A 190 2.39 5.24 -22.43
C ALA A 190 3.44 4.42 -21.69
N GLY A 191 3.00 3.56 -20.76
CA GLY A 191 3.79 2.38 -20.49
C GLY A 191 3.81 1.61 -21.80
N GLY A 192 4.99 1.40 -22.39
CA GLY A 192 5.16 0.22 -23.24
C GLY A 192 4.77 -1.01 -22.43
N PRO A 193 4.55 -2.18 -23.07
CA PRO A 193 4.18 -3.41 -22.37
C PRO A 193 5.35 -3.92 -21.50
N GLY A 194 5.66 -3.21 -20.42
CA GLY A 194 6.22 -3.77 -19.21
C GLY A 194 5.06 -4.38 -18.45
N ALA A 195 4.52 -5.47 -19.00
CA ALA A 195 3.76 -6.40 -18.17
C ALA A 195 4.65 -6.66 -16.95
N TRP A 196 4.15 -6.36 -15.75
CA TRP A 196 4.80 -6.79 -14.53
C TRP A 196 5.12 -8.28 -14.68
N THR A 197 6.39 -8.62 -14.94
CA THR A 197 6.84 -10.01 -15.07
C THR A 197 7.02 -10.54 -13.66
N GLY A 198 5.90 -10.78 -12.99
CA GLY A 198 5.87 -11.36 -11.66
C GLY A 198 6.56 -12.71 -11.64
N ASN A 199 7.87 -12.71 -11.40
CA ASN A 199 8.64 -13.90 -11.05
C ASN A 199 9.86 -13.49 -10.20
N GLY A 200 9.55 -13.01 -8.99
CA GLY A 200 10.49 -13.00 -7.88
C GLY A 200 10.08 -14.07 -6.87
N THR A 201 10.07 -15.35 -7.25
CA THR A 201 10.05 -16.41 -6.25
C THR A 201 11.38 -16.39 -5.54
N SER A 202 11.46 -15.78 -4.36
CA SER A 202 12.52 -16.06 -3.40
C SER A 202 12.33 -17.50 -2.91
N ARG A 203 12.80 -18.45 -3.73
CA ARG A 203 12.96 -19.84 -3.31
C ARG A 203 14.02 -19.81 -2.21
N ARG A 204 13.57 -19.78 -0.95
CA ARG A 204 14.41 -19.99 0.22
C ARG A 204 15.20 -21.28 -0.02
N GLU A 205 16.47 -21.11 -0.33
CA GLU A 205 17.43 -22.19 -0.38
C GLU A 205 17.53 -22.73 1.04
N ARG A 206 16.89 -23.89 1.27
CA ARG A 206 17.09 -24.67 2.48
C ARG A 206 18.53 -25.16 2.43
N GLN A 207 19.46 -24.39 3.02
CA GLN A 207 20.76 -24.89 3.38
C GLN A 207 20.52 -26.07 4.35
N ARG A 208 20.67 -27.29 3.81
CA ARG A 208 20.80 -28.49 4.61
C ARG A 208 22.13 -28.38 5.33
N GLY A 209 22.09 -28.00 6.61
CA GLY A 209 23.24 -28.10 7.49
C GLY A 209 23.65 -29.58 7.59
N THR A 210 24.87 -29.86 7.14
CA THR A 210 25.58 -31.11 7.43
C THR A 210 25.93 -31.14 8.93
N PRO A 211 25.67 -32.24 9.65
CA PRO A 211 26.01 -32.32 11.06
C PRO A 211 27.51 -32.62 11.23
N HIS A 212 28.25 -31.67 11.78
CA HIS A 212 29.59 -31.94 12.32
C HIS A 212 29.44 -32.64 13.67
N HIS A 213 29.70 -33.94 13.69
CA HIS A 213 30.02 -34.70 14.89
C HIS A 213 31.27 -34.11 15.54
N ARG A 214 31.13 -33.49 16.72
CA ARG A 214 32.25 -33.24 17.64
C ARG A 214 32.01 -34.08 18.89
N GLN A 215 32.83 -35.11 19.07
CA GLN A 215 32.90 -35.91 20.29
C GLN A 215 33.29 -35.01 21.46
N GLY A 216 32.34 -34.80 22.38
CA GLY A 216 32.60 -34.28 23.72
C GLY A 216 32.76 -35.47 24.67
N ARG A 217 33.97 -35.65 25.19
CA ARG A 217 34.32 -36.64 26.21
C ARG A 217 33.66 -36.23 27.53
N VAL A 218 32.79 -37.06 28.06
CA VAL A 218 32.14 -36.88 29.38
C VAL A 218 33.12 -37.32 30.46
N ALA A 219 33.36 -36.46 31.45
CA ALA A 219 34.01 -36.78 32.71
C ALA A 219 33.01 -36.52 33.85
N GLN A 220 32.56 -37.59 34.49
CA GLN A 220 31.86 -37.72 35.79
C GLN A 220 32.08 -39.20 36.19
N GLY A 221 32.46 -39.63 37.38
CA GLY A 221 32.64 -39.02 38.69
C GLY A 221 33.27 -40.06 39.66
N SER A 222 33.29 -39.68 40.94
CA SER A 222 33.94 -40.22 42.14
C SER A 222 33.78 -41.73 42.47
N PRO A 223 34.51 -42.25 43.48
CA PRO A 223 34.14 -42.06 44.91
C PRO A 223 35.02 -41.09 45.70
#